data_AF-A0A6J1QN00-F1
#
_entry.id   AF-A0A6J1QN00-F1
#
_cell.length_a   1.000
_cell.length_b   1.000
_cell.length_c   1.000
_cell.angle_alpha   90.00
_cell.angle_beta   90.00
_cell.angle_gamma   90.00
#
_symmetry.space_group_name_H-M   'P 1'
#
loop_
_entity.id
_entity.type
_entity.pdbx_description
1 polymer ?
#
loop_
_entity_poly.entity_id
_entity_poly.type
_entity_poly.pdbx_seq_one_letter_code
_entity_poly.pdbx_strand_id
1 'polypeptide(L)'
;MQESNKENENDDVFDLPVQTCGLCETICDADYINQHECLQGYPNYYTDPNTYYFYPMCEDGSILRRSAIDGQEVTVQESLENITNKRKNTRKKLSIIEKQELLELEEQLILEVQAREALWNPQLDLSLRSRKATAQ
;
A
#
# COMPACT_ATOMS: atom_id res chain seq x y z
N MET A 1 -26.51 45.02 -26.59
CA MET A 1 -26.80 44.20 -25.40
C MET A 1 -27.44 42.91 -25.85
N GLN A 2 -26.64 41.86 -26.03
CA GLN A 2 -27.04 40.48 -25.79
C GLN A 2 -25.75 39.77 -25.35
N GLU A 3 -25.59 39.70 -24.03
CA GLU A 3 -24.65 38.81 -23.36
C GLU A 3 -25.24 37.39 -23.43
N SER A 4 -24.45 36.43 -23.90
CA SER A 4 -24.77 35.02 -23.74
C SER A 4 -23.49 34.24 -23.44
N ASN A 5 -23.27 34.12 -22.13
CA ASN A 5 -22.81 32.94 -21.41
C ASN A 5 -21.69 32.12 -22.05
N LYS A 6 -20.47 32.43 -21.60
CA LYS A 6 -19.36 31.47 -21.55
C LYS A 6 -19.69 30.50 -20.41
N GLU A 7 -20.15 29.30 -20.76
CA GLU A 7 -20.22 28.19 -19.82
C GLU A 7 -18.78 27.85 -19.44
N ASN A 8 -18.40 28.17 -18.20
CA ASN A 8 -17.18 27.68 -17.60
C ASN A 8 -17.33 26.17 -17.49
N GLU A 9 -16.65 25.43 -18.37
CA GLU A 9 -16.34 24.02 -18.15
C GLU A 9 -15.55 23.95 -16.84
N ASN A 10 -16.25 23.59 -15.77
CA ASN A 10 -15.61 23.14 -14.56
C ASN A 10 -14.94 21.82 -14.94
N ASP A 11 -13.63 21.89 -15.17
CA ASP A 11 -12.75 20.72 -15.20
C ASP A 11 -12.77 20.11 -13.79
N ASP A 12 -13.82 19.33 -13.51
CA ASP A 12 -13.79 18.32 -12.47
C ASP A 12 -12.68 17.35 -12.86
N VAL A 13 -11.48 17.58 -12.32
CA VAL A 13 -10.38 16.62 -12.33
C VAL A 13 -10.88 15.40 -11.57
N PHE A 14 -11.54 14.50 -12.29
CA PHE A 14 -11.83 13.16 -11.81
C PHE A 14 -10.49 12.48 -11.68
N ASP A 15 -9.99 12.42 -10.46
CA ASP A 15 -8.83 11.61 -10.07
C ASP A 15 -9.17 10.17 -10.48
N LEU A 16 -8.61 9.73 -11.62
CA LEU A 16 -8.89 8.41 -12.15
C LEU A 16 -8.32 7.36 -11.18
N PRO A 17 -9.00 6.22 -10.98
CA PRO A 17 -8.50 5.20 -10.08
C PRO A 17 -7.16 4.66 -10.60
N VAL A 18 -6.12 4.79 -9.80
CA VAL A 18 -4.81 4.19 -10.07
C VAL A 18 -4.75 2.77 -9.55
N GLN A 19 -3.97 1.92 -10.21
CA GLN A 19 -3.69 0.55 -9.81
C GLN A 19 -2.19 0.27 -9.85
N THR A 20 -1.74 -0.74 -9.11
CA THR A 20 -0.32 -1.06 -8.97
C THR A 20 0.01 -2.39 -9.63
N CYS A 21 1.10 -2.44 -10.42
CA CYS A 21 1.55 -3.69 -11.01
C CYS A 21 2.12 -4.63 -9.94
N GLY A 22 1.62 -5.86 -9.85
CA GLY A 22 2.10 -6.87 -8.91
C GLY A 22 3.43 -7.56 -9.24
N LEU A 23 4.13 -7.10 -10.28
CA LEU A 23 5.45 -7.60 -10.68
C LEU A 23 6.54 -6.55 -10.53
N CYS A 24 6.33 -5.34 -11.06
CA CYS A 24 7.33 -4.27 -11.01
C CYS A 24 6.98 -3.13 -10.05
N GLU A 25 5.80 -3.15 -9.40
CA GLU A 25 5.30 -2.12 -8.48
C GLU A 25 5.09 -0.73 -9.10
N THR A 26 5.08 -0.64 -10.44
CA THR A 26 4.71 0.60 -11.14
C THR A 26 3.23 0.90 -10.92
N ILE A 27 2.94 2.14 -10.57
CA ILE A 27 1.57 2.68 -10.46
C ILE A 27 1.13 3.11 -11.87
N CYS A 28 -0.07 2.71 -12.27
CA CYS A 28 -0.62 2.92 -13.59
C CYS A 28 -2.10 3.35 -13.48
N ASP A 29 -2.53 4.27 -14.34
CA ASP A 29 -3.94 4.62 -14.42
C ASP A 29 -4.76 3.44 -14.94
N ALA A 30 -5.97 3.25 -14.41
CA ALA A 30 -6.80 2.10 -14.76
C ALA A 30 -7.04 1.93 -16.27
N ASP A 31 -7.14 3.03 -17.02
CA ASP A 31 -7.38 3.02 -18.46
C ASP A 31 -6.17 2.47 -19.27
N TYR A 32 -4.97 2.53 -18.70
CA TYR A 32 -3.72 2.15 -19.38
C TYR A 32 -3.14 0.82 -18.89
N ILE A 33 -3.81 0.11 -17.98
CA ILE A 33 -3.33 -1.18 -17.44
C ILE A 33 -3.01 -2.17 -18.57
N ASN A 34 -3.90 -2.30 -19.56
CA ASN A 34 -3.72 -3.23 -20.69
C ASN A 34 -2.46 -2.98 -21.53
N GLN A 35 -1.85 -1.79 -21.42
CA GLN A 35 -0.66 -1.40 -22.15
C GLN A 35 0.62 -1.60 -21.33
N HIS A 36 0.49 -2.02 -20.08
CA HIS A 36 1.61 -2.18 -19.16
C HIS A 36 2.55 -3.31 -19.62
N GLU A 37 3.86 -3.05 -19.61
CA GLU A 37 4.89 -3.94 -20.17
C GLU A 37 4.84 -5.35 -19.56
N CYS A 38 4.58 -5.47 -18.26
CA CYS A 38 4.44 -6.77 -17.58
C CYS A 38 3.24 -7.62 -18.03
N LEU A 39 2.29 -7.08 -18.81
CA LEU A 39 1.15 -7.83 -19.36
C LEU A 39 1.42 -8.31 -20.79
N GLN A 40 2.54 -7.91 -21.42
CA GLN A 40 2.86 -8.33 -22.77
C GLN A 40 2.99 -9.86 -22.86
N GLY A 41 2.30 -10.46 -23.83
CA GLY A 41 2.29 -11.91 -24.04
C GLY A 41 1.29 -12.68 -23.19
N TYR A 42 0.52 -12.01 -22.31
CA TYR A 42 -0.55 -12.65 -21.55
C TYR A 42 -1.92 -12.35 -22.18
N PRO A 43 -2.85 -13.31 -22.22
CA PRO A 43 -4.17 -13.12 -22.83
C PRO A 43 -5.05 -12.17 -22.03
N ASN A 44 -4.87 -12.12 -20.70
CA ASN A 44 -5.68 -11.33 -19.77
C ASN A 44 -4.85 -10.93 -18.55
N TYR A 45 -5.46 -10.14 -17.67
CA TYR A 45 -4.94 -9.79 -16.35
C TYR A 45 -6.03 -9.94 -15.29
N TYR A 46 -5.60 -10.02 -14.04
CA TYR A 46 -6.46 -10.04 -12.87
C TYR A 46 -6.18 -8.82 -12.01
N THR A 47 -7.22 -8.08 -11.64
CA THR A 47 -7.15 -7.03 -10.62
C THR A 47 -7.74 -7.53 -9.31
N ASP A 48 -6.98 -7.38 -8.23
CA ASP A 48 -7.45 -7.64 -6.88
C ASP A 48 -8.27 -6.45 -6.36
N PRO A 49 -9.57 -6.62 -6.09
CA PRO A 49 -10.44 -5.53 -5.66
C PRO A 49 -10.12 -4.96 -4.27
N ASN A 50 -9.30 -5.65 -3.46
CA ASN A 50 -8.98 -5.19 -2.10
C ASN A 50 -7.69 -4.37 -2.03
N THR A 51 -6.75 -4.68 -2.91
CA THR A 51 -5.41 -4.06 -2.89
C THR A 51 -5.18 -3.12 -4.06
N TYR A 52 -6.04 -3.19 -5.09
CA TYR A 52 -5.87 -2.48 -6.38
C TYR A 52 -4.56 -2.87 -7.09
N TYR A 53 -4.06 -4.07 -6.81
CA TYR A 53 -2.97 -4.65 -7.58
C TYR A 53 -3.50 -5.41 -8.78
N PHE A 54 -2.83 -5.27 -9.93
CA PHE A 54 -3.09 -6.08 -11.10
C PHE A 54 -1.94 -7.02 -11.43
N TYR A 55 -2.25 -8.16 -12.03
CA TYR A 55 -1.33 -9.25 -12.30
C TYR A 55 -1.62 -9.88 -13.66
N PRO A 56 -0.60 -10.24 -14.47
CA PRO A 56 -0.83 -11.01 -15.69
C PRO A 56 -1.42 -12.38 -15.38
N MET A 57 -2.38 -12.81 -16.21
CA MET A 57 -3.09 -14.08 -16.08
C MET A 57 -2.62 -15.05 -17.18
N CYS A 58 -2.21 -16.24 -16.76
CA CYS A 58 -1.85 -17.35 -17.64
C CYS A 58 -3.09 -18.00 -18.26
N GLU A 59 -2.89 -18.84 -19.29
CA GLU A 59 -3.99 -19.54 -19.99
C GLU A 59 -4.80 -20.48 -19.08
N ASP A 60 -4.17 -21.01 -18.03
CA ASP A 60 -4.79 -21.88 -17.01
C ASP A 60 -5.58 -21.09 -15.94
N GLY A 61 -5.66 -19.77 -16.05
CA GLY A 61 -6.32 -18.89 -15.08
C GLY A 61 -5.51 -18.62 -13.81
N SER A 62 -4.26 -19.11 -13.72
CA SER A 62 -3.33 -18.68 -12.67
C SER A 62 -2.78 -17.29 -12.96
N ILE A 63 -2.19 -16.66 -11.94
CA ILE A 63 -1.57 -15.34 -12.07
C ILE A 63 -0.09 -15.40 -11.73
N LEU A 64 0.69 -14.48 -12.29
CA LEU A 64 2.08 -14.26 -11.87
C LEU A 64 2.17 -13.07 -10.93
N ARG A 65 2.84 -13.26 -9.79
CA ARG A 65 3.09 -12.19 -8.82
C ARG A 65 4.48 -12.30 -8.21
N ARG A 66 5.00 -11.19 -7.71
CA ARG A 66 6.23 -11.19 -6.91
C ARG A 66 5.93 -11.66 -5.48
N SER A 67 6.82 -12.48 -4.92
CA SER A 67 6.74 -12.99 -3.56
C SER A 67 8.12 -13.09 -2.93
N ALA A 68 8.20 -12.76 -1.64
CA ALA A 68 9.36 -13.07 -0.82
C ALA A 68 9.36 -14.57 -0.44
N ILE A 69 10.35 -15.33 -0.93
CA ILE A 69 10.64 -16.70 -0.52
C ILE A 69 12.08 -16.75 -0.03
N ASP A 70 12.29 -17.20 1.21
CA ASP A 70 13.61 -17.27 1.85
C ASP A 70 14.40 -15.95 1.81
N GLY A 71 13.69 -14.82 1.92
CA GLY A 71 14.26 -13.48 1.89
C GLY A 71 14.62 -12.95 0.50
N GLN A 72 14.27 -13.67 -0.57
CA GLN A 72 14.48 -13.25 -1.95
C GLN A 72 13.14 -13.00 -2.65
N GLU A 73 13.08 -11.90 -3.41
CA GLU A 73 11.95 -11.58 -4.27
C GLU A 73 11.99 -12.46 -5.53
N VAL A 74 11.01 -13.36 -5.65
CA VAL A 74 10.89 -14.27 -6.79
C VAL A 74 9.50 -14.15 -7.43
N THR A 75 9.43 -14.30 -8.75
CA THR A 75 8.16 -14.38 -9.47
C THR A 75 7.60 -15.78 -9.34
N VAL A 76 6.37 -15.89 -8.84
CA VAL A 76 5.68 -17.15 -8.65
C VAL A 76 4.37 -17.17 -9.43
N GLN A 77 4.00 -18.35 -9.91
CA GLN A 77 2.69 -18.63 -10.51
C GLN A 77 1.77 -19.21 -9.45
N GLU A 78 0.63 -18.57 -9.20
CA GLU A 78 -0.34 -19.02 -8.20
C GLU A 78 -1.76 -19.04 -8.77
N SER A 79 -2.54 -20.06 -8.43
CA SER A 79 -3.97 -20.09 -8.73
C SER A 79 -4.71 -19.05 -7.87
N LEU A 80 -5.78 -18.48 -8.44
CA LEU A 80 -6.68 -17.55 -7.73
C LEU A 80 -7.26 -18.15 -6.45
N GLU A 81 -7.55 -19.45 -6.44
CA GLU A 81 -8.03 -20.17 -5.26
C GLU A 81 -7.00 -20.14 -4.11
N ASN A 82 -5.72 -20.35 -4.41
CA ASN A 82 -4.67 -20.33 -3.40
C ASN A 82 -4.50 -18.95 -2.77
N ILE A 83 -4.66 -17.89 -3.57
CA ILE A 83 -4.57 -16.51 -3.10
C ILE A 83 -5.70 -16.19 -2.12
N THR A 84 -6.94 -16.55 -2.47
CA THR A 84 -8.11 -16.30 -1.61
C THR A 84 -8.03 -17.11 -0.30
N ASN A 85 -7.53 -18.34 -0.36
CA ASN A 85 -7.39 -19.20 0.82
C ASN A 85 -6.28 -18.73 1.78
N LYS A 86 -5.13 -18.27 1.27
CA LYS A 86 -4.08 -17.65 2.10
C LYS A 86 -4.62 -16.45 2.89
N ARG A 87 -5.45 -15.60 2.27
CA ARG A 87 -6.06 -14.43 2.92
C ARG A 87 -7.07 -14.76 4.01
N LYS A 88 -7.83 -15.85 3.85
CA LYS A 88 -8.72 -16.33 4.93
C LYS A 88 -7.92 -16.76 6.16
N ASN A 89 -6.70 -17.25 5.97
CA ASN A 89 -5.84 -17.75 7.03
C ASN A 89 -5.03 -16.64 7.75
N THR A 90 -4.82 -15.49 7.11
CA THR A 90 -4.09 -14.36 7.72
C THR A 90 -4.93 -13.52 8.68
N ARG A 91 -6.27 -13.62 8.64
CA ARG A 91 -7.13 -13.06 9.68
C ARG A 91 -7.16 -13.98 10.90
N LYS A 92 -6.02 -14.15 11.56
CA LYS A 92 -6.01 -14.70 12.92
C LYS A 92 -6.79 -13.74 13.82
N LYS A 93 -7.96 -14.19 14.26
CA LYS A 93 -8.73 -13.48 15.27
C LYS A 93 -7.93 -13.57 16.57
N LEU A 94 -7.33 -12.45 17.00
CA LEU A 94 -6.66 -12.35 18.29
C LEU A 94 -7.62 -12.80 19.40
N SER A 95 -7.11 -13.61 20.30
CA SER A 95 -7.78 -13.99 21.53
C SER A 95 -7.99 -12.77 22.43
N ILE A 96 -8.87 -12.90 23.42
CA ILE A 96 -9.13 -11.83 24.39
C ILE A 96 -7.85 -11.48 25.16
N ILE A 97 -7.02 -12.48 25.46
CA ILE A 97 -5.76 -12.32 26.21
C ILE A 97 -4.75 -11.52 25.38
N GLU A 98 -4.52 -11.90 24.11
CA GLU A 98 -3.58 -11.18 23.24
C GLU A 98 -4.00 -9.72 23.01
N LYS A 99 -5.31 -9.44 22.98
CA LYS A 99 -5.81 -8.05 22.90
C LYS A 99 -5.52 -7.26 24.17
N GLN A 100 -5.67 -7.90 25.34
CA GLN A 100 -5.41 -7.27 26.63
C GLN A 100 -3.91 -6.94 26.76
N GLU A 101 -3.03 -7.85 26.39
CA GLU A 101 -1.57 -7.62 26.39
C GLU A 101 -1.17 -6.45 25.48
N LEU A 102 -1.79 -6.32 24.30
CA LEU A 102 -1.53 -5.19 23.40
C LEU A 102 -1.97 -3.85 23.99
N LEU A 103 -3.09 -3.82 24.71
CA LEU A 103 -3.56 -2.60 25.39
C LEU A 103 -2.62 -2.19 26.52
N GLU A 104 -2.12 -3.16 27.29
CA GLU A 104 -1.15 -2.89 28.37
C GLU A 104 0.18 -2.35 27.82
N LEU A 105 0.65 -2.90 26.70
CA LEU A 105 1.84 -2.39 26.01
C LEU A 105 1.64 -0.98 25.47
N GLU A 106 0.46 -0.68 24.91
CA GLU A 106 0.12 0.67 24.44
C GLU A 106 0.10 1.68 25.60
N GLU A 107 -0.53 1.33 26.73
CA GLU A 107 -0.56 2.18 27.92
C GLU A 107 0.85 2.45 28.45
N GLN A 108 1.71 1.43 28.52
CA GLN A 108 3.10 1.58 28.93
C GLN A 108 3.87 2.50 27.97
N LEU A 109 3.67 2.37 26.66
CA LEU A 109 4.31 3.23 25.66
C LEU A 109 3.87 4.69 25.81
N ILE A 110 2.59 4.94 26.06
CA ILE A 110 2.04 6.29 26.26
C ILE A 110 2.69 6.94 27.49
N LEU A 111 2.75 6.23 28.62
CA LEU A 111 3.37 6.73 29.85
C LEU A 111 4.86 7.05 29.65
N GLU A 112 5.58 6.17 28.97
CA GLU A 112 7.00 6.36 28.66
C GLU A 112 7.24 7.57 27.75
N VAL A 113 6.37 7.79 26.75
CA VAL A 113 6.44 8.98 25.88
C VAL A 113 6.14 10.26 26.65
N GLN A 114 5.15 10.25 27.55
CA GLN A 114 4.80 11.41 28.37
C GLN A 114 5.88 11.76 29.40
N ALA A 115 6.62 10.76 29.89
CA ALA A 115 7.71 10.97 30.83
C ALA A 115 8.95 11.64 30.20
N ARG A 116 9.07 11.61 28.87
CA ARG A 116 10.21 12.22 28.17
C ARG A 116 10.04 13.73 28.09
N GLU A 117 11.14 14.45 28.31
CA GLU A 117 11.16 15.89 28.06
C GLU A 117 10.91 16.17 26.58
N ALA A 118 10.01 17.11 26.31
CA ALA A 118 9.72 17.51 24.96
C ALA A 118 10.97 18.06 24.26
N LEU A 119 11.29 17.56 23.07
CA LEU A 119 12.47 18.00 22.31
C LEU A 119 12.42 19.49 21.92
N TRP A 120 11.23 20.10 21.95
CA TRP A 120 11.03 21.53 21.73
C TRP A 120 11.23 22.38 22.99
N ASN A 121 11.48 21.78 24.17
CA ASN A 121 11.74 22.50 25.41
C ASN A 121 12.92 23.47 25.23
N PRO A 122 12.70 24.79 25.28
CA PRO A 122 13.73 25.79 25.05
C PRO A 122 14.80 25.81 26.16
N GLN A 123 14.55 25.19 27.32
CA GLN A 123 15.49 25.08 28.44
C GLN A 123 16.49 23.92 28.28
N LEU A 124 16.25 22.97 27.38
CA LEU A 124 17.16 21.85 27.12
C LEU A 124 18.39 22.35 26.35
N ASP A 125 19.60 21.98 26.75
CA ASP A 125 20.80 22.36 26.00
C ASP A 125 20.72 21.86 24.55
N LEU A 126 21.12 22.70 23.59
CA LEU A 126 21.12 22.40 22.17
C LEU A 126 21.97 21.15 21.84
N SER A 127 22.98 20.85 22.65
CA SER A 127 23.81 19.65 22.54
C SER A 127 23.05 18.34 22.82
N LEU A 128 21.99 18.40 23.63
CA LEU A 128 21.13 17.28 24.01
C LEU A 128 19.93 17.11 23.07
N ARG A 129 19.61 18.15 22.30
CA ARG A 129 18.56 18.11 21.27
C ARG A 129 19.14 17.47 20.01
N SER A 130 19.07 16.14 19.92
CA SER A 130 19.61 15.35 18.81
C SER A 130 19.14 15.86 17.44
N ARG A 131 19.92 16.77 16.85
CA ARG A 131 19.83 17.21 15.45
C ARG A 131 21.04 16.69 14.70
N LYS A 132 21.15 15.38 14.56
CA LYS A 132 21.89 14.83 13.41
C LYS A 132 20.99 14.96 12.19
N ALA A 133 20.99 16.14 11.57
CA ALA A 133 20.62 16.23 10.17
C ALA A 133 21.75 15.54 9.40
N THR A 134 21.59 14.26 9.10
CA THR A 134 22.43 13.59 8.11
C THR A 134 22.14 14.22 6.77
N ALA A 135 22.98 15.18 6.37
CA ALA A 135 23.17 15.50 4.97
C ALA A 135 24.10 14.43 4.39
N GLN A 136 23.58 13.62 3.46
CA GLN A 136 24.36 12.89 2.46
C GLN A 136 23.86 13.32 1.08
#